data_AF-A0A6L8LY12-F1
#
_entry.id   AF-A0A6L8LY12-F1
#
_cell.length_a   1.000
_cell.length_b   1.000
_cell.length_c   1.000
_cell.angle_alpha   90.00
_cell.angle_beta   90.00
_cell.angle_gamma   90.00
#
_symmetry.space_group_name_H-M   'P 1'
#
loop_
_entity.id
_entity.type
_entity.pdbx_description
1 polymer ?
#
loop_
_entity_poly.entity_id
_entity_poly.type
_entity_poly.pdbx_seq_one_letter_code
_entity_poly.pdbx_strand_id
1 'polypeptide(L)' 'MAAKIIIVIATLLQIFIATQSEGLMRALVELSAFLMLISLLLEFKPKRQSRVSKVKLHEH' A
#
# COMPACT_ATOMS: atom_id res chain seq x y z
N MET A 1 -9.88 -0.28 6.16
CA MET A 1 -10.08 -1.65 5.62
C MET A 1 -10.53 -1.59 4.16
N ALA A 2 -11.59 -0.84 3.84
CA ALA A 2 -12.06 -0.63 2.46
C ALA A 2 -10.98 -0.14 1.49
N ALA A 3 -10.18 0.88 1.85
CA ALA A 3 -9.09 1.39 1.00
C ALA A 3 -8.05 0.31 0.62
N LYS A 4 -7.68 -0.56 1.57
CA LYS A 4 -6.75 -1.67 1.32
C LYS A 4 -7.34 -2.70 0.35
N ILE A 5 -8.62 -3.01 0.48
CA ILE A 5 -9.33 -3.92 -0.44
C ILE A 5 -9.37 -3.33 -1.85
N ILE A 6 -9.64 -2.03 -1.98
CA ILE A 6 -9.64 -1.34 -3.28
C ILE A 6 -8.27 -1.40 -3.93
N ILE A 7 -7.18 -1.17 -3.17
CA ILE A 7 -5.81 -1.26 -3.70
C ILE A 7 -5.50 -2.69 -4.18
N VAL A 8 -5.92 -3.72 -3.43
CA VAL A 8 -5.73 -5.12 -3.83
C VAL A 8 -6.48 -5.43 -5.13
N ILE A 9 -7.76 -5.05 -5.23
CA ILE A 9 -8.57 -5.29 -6.43
C ILE A 9 -7.98 -4.55 -7.64
N ALA A 10 -7.59 -3.27 -7.47
CA ALA A 10 -6.98 -2.48 -8.53
C ALA A 10 -5.65 -3.09 -9.01
N THR A 11 -4.83 -3.62 -8.09
CA THR A 11 -3.58 -4.30 -8.43
C THR A 11 -3.83 -5.56 -9.27
N LEU A 12 -4.83 -6.36 -8.92
CA LEU A 12 -5.19 -7.57 -9.69
C LEU A 12 -5.68 -7.21 -11.10
N LEU A 13 -6.48 -6.15 -11.24
CA LEU A 13 -6.94 -5.66 -12.54
C LEU A 13 -5.77 -5.19 -13.41
N GLN A 14 -4.79 -4.49 -12.84
CA GLN A 14 -3.60 -4.08 -13.58
C GLN A 14 -2.79 -5.29 -14.07
N ILE A 15 -2.60 -6.33 -13.25
CA ILE A 15 -1.93 -7.56 -13.69
C ILE A 15 -2.69 -8.20 -14.86
N PHE A 16 -4.02 -8.28 -14.77
CA PHE A 16 -4.84 -8.82 -15.86
C PHE A 16 -4.69 -8.01 -17.16
N ILE A 17 -4.77 -6.68 -17.08
CA ILE A 17 -4.58 -5.80 -18.25
C ILE A 17 -3.17 -5.97 -18.83
N ALA A 18 -2.14 -6.08 -17.99
CA ALA A 18 -0.76 -6.27 -18.43
C ALA A 18 -0.57 -7.57 -19.23
N THR A 19 -1.30 -8.65 -18.92
CA THR A 19 -1.22 -9.91 -19.70
C THR A 19 -1.81 -9.79 -21.11
N GLN A 20 -2.74 -8.86 -21.31
CA GLN A 20 -3.38 -8.61 -22.61
C GLN A 20 -2.82 -7.39 -23.34
N SER A 21 -1.87 -6.70 -22.71
CA SER A 21 -1.24 -5.50 -23.25
C SER A 21 0.15 -5.85 -23.76
N GLU A 22 0.57 -5.16 -24.80
CA GLU A 22 1.93 -5.26 -25.33
C GLU A 22 2.63 -3.90 -25.30
N GLY A 23 3.96 -3.91 -25.41
CA GLY A 23 4.78 -2.71 -25.54
C GLY A 23 4.55 -1.67 -24.45
N LEU A 24 4.27 -0.42 -24.85
CA LEU A 24 4.18 0.74 -23.96
C LEU A 24 3.04 0.60 -22.93
N MET A 25 1.88 0.10 -23.34
CA MET A 25 0.73 -0.05 -22.44
C MET A 25 1.03 -1.05 -21.33
N ARG A 26 1.70 -2.16 -21.65
CA ARG A 26 2.14 -3.14 -20.66
C ARG A 26 3.10 -2.52 -19.65
N ALA A 27 4.10 -1.77 -20.11
CA ALA A 27 5.07 -1.12 -19.25
C ALA A 27 4.43 -0.08 -18.30
N LEU A 28 3.48 0.71 -18.79
CA LEU A 28 2.74 1.68 -17.96
C LEU A 28 1.92 0.99 -16.88
N VAL A 29 1.24 -0.10 -17.22
CA VAL A 29 0.41 -0.85 -16.28
C VAL A 29 1.28 -1.55 -15.23
N GLU A 30 2.37 -2.21 -15.64
CA GLU A 30 3.32 -2.85 -14.71
C GLU A 30 3.95 -1.82 -13.76
N LEU A 31 4.33 -0.63 -14.25
CA LEU A 31 4.84 0.46 -13.42
C LEU A 31 3.78 0.94 -12.41
N SER A 32 2.54 1.11 -12.86
CA SER A 32 1.44 1.54 -11.98
C SER A 32 1.17 0.54 -10.85
N ALA A 33 1.21 -0.76 -11.16
CA ALA A 33 1.05 -1.84 -10.18
C ALA A 33 2.19 -1.83 -9.15
N PHE A 34 3.42 -1.61 -9.63
CA PHE A 34 4.58 -1.49 -8.76
C PHE A 34 4.46 -0.32 -7.79
N LEU A 35 4.04 0.87 -8.25
CA LEU A 35 3.84 2.04 -7.39
C LEU A 35 2.71 1.84 -6.38
N MET A 36 1.64 1.14 -6.76
CA MET A 36 0.54 0.77 -5.85
C MET A 36 1.02 -0.15 -4.74
N LEU A 37 1.85 -1.15 -5.08
CA LEU A 37 2.45 -2.05 -4.10
C LEU A 37 3.36 -1.31 -3.11
N ILE A 38 4.17 -0.36 -3.59
CA ILE A 38 5.01 0.47 -2.72
C ILE A 38 4.15 1.30 -1.76
N SER A 39 3.09 1.94 -2.27
CA SER A 39 2.15 2.71 -1.44
C SER A 39 1.52 1.83 -0.36
N LEU A 40 1.14 0.61 -0.72
CA LEU A 40 0.59 -0.37 0.20
C LEU A 40 1.61 -0.76 1.29
N LEU A 41 2.86 -1.02 0.91
CA LEU A 41 3.95 -1.34 1.86
C LEU A 41 4.22 -0.18 2.84
N LEU A 42 4.15 1.07 2.38
CA LEU A 42 4.30 2.24 3.22
C LEU A 42 3.15 2.37 4.24
N GLU A 43 1.91 2.06 3.84
CA GLU A 43 0.76 2.01 4.76
C GLU A 43 0.80 0.83 5.74
N PHE A 44 1.45 -0.28 5.37
CA PHE A 44 1.64 -1.44 6.25
C PHE A 44 2.80 -1.28 7.21
N LYS A 45 3.63 -0.24 7.07
CA LYS A 45 4.68 0.04 8.05
C LYS A 45 4.01 0.23 9.41
N PRO A 46 4.27 -0.65 10.40
CA PRO A 46 3.61 -0.55 11.69
C PRO A 46 3.94 0.84 12.23
N LYS A 47 2.91 1.64 12.52
CA LYS A 47 3.08 2.82 13.36
C LYS A 47 3.79 2.31 14.60
N ARG A 48 5.08 2.60 14.72
CA ARG A 48 5.84 2.42 15.95
C ARG A 48 5.09 3.29 16.94
N GLN A 49 4.14 2.69 17.64
CA GLN A 49 3.28 3.35 18.59
C GLN A 49 4.27 3.89 19.61
N SER A 50 4.54 5.18 19.50
CA SER A 50 5.30 5.92 20.48
C SER A 50 4.48 5.83 21.77
N ARG A 51 4.69 4.75 22.53
CA ARG A 51 4.55 4.73 23.98
C ARG A 51 5.59 5.69 24.55
N VAL A 52 5.52 6.96 24.18
CA VAL A 52 6.21 8.00 24.92
C VAL A 52 5.23 8.39 26.02
N SER A 53 5.47 7.75 27.16
CA SER A 53 5.27 8.29 28.50
C SER A 53 3.88 8.85 28.81
N LYS A 54 2.95 7.94 29.12
CA LYS A 54 1.91 8.19 30.14
C LYS A 54 2.39 7.80 31.56
N VAL A 55 3.71 7.80 31.80
CA VAL A 55 4.33 7.64 33.13
C VAL A 55 4.61 9.03 33.70
N LYS A 56 3.54 9.81 33.89
CA LYS A 56 3.57 11.05 34.69
C LYS A 56 2.23 11.25 35.41
N LEU A 57 1.70 10.14 35.92
CA LEU A 57 0.55 10.10 36.81
C LEU A 57 1.00 9.27 38.02
N HIS A 58 0.93 9.86 39.21
CA HIS A 58 1.36 9.34 40.53
C HIS A 58 2.81 9.61 40.95
N GLU A 59 3.19 10.89 41.04
CA GLU A 59 3.90 11.37 42.23
C GLU A 59 3.13 12.58 42.76
N HIS A 60 2.08 12.27 43.52
CA HIS A 60 1.42 13.17 44.47
C HIS A 60 1.87 12.74 45.86
#